data_AF-A0A4V1UBS9-F1
#
_entry.id   AF-A0A4V1UBS9-F1
#
_cell.length_a   1.000
_cell.length_b   1.000
_cell.length_c   1.000
_cell.angle_alpha   90.00
_cell.angle_beta   90.00
_cell.angle_gamma   90.00
#
_symmetry.space_group_name_H-M   'P 1'
#
loop_
_entity.id
_entity.type
_entity.pdbx_description
1 polymer ?
#
loop_
_entity_poly.entity_id
_entity_poly.type
_entity_poly.pdbx_seq_one_letter_code
_entity_poly.pdbx_strand_id
1 'polypeptide(L)' 'MENTFTLYIDALNEQWEMPDSLAIKWQQYEAENPVGAHNADKVHLDWFKTLSSGEQQKISRHTPQP' A
#
# COMPACT_ATOMS: atom_id res chain seq x y z
N MET A 1 -5.77 20.15 1.66
CA MET A 1 -4.62 19.40 1.12
C MET A 1 -4.99 17.94 1.28
N GLU A 2 -5.13 17.20 0.19
CA GLU A 2 -5.27 15.74 0.29
C GLU A 2 -3.92 15.19 0.75
N ASN A 3 -3.90 14.52 1.90
CA ASN A 3 -2.72 13.77 2.32
C ASN A 3 -2.73 12.45 1.57
N THR A 4 -1.73 12.23 0.71
CA THR A 4 -1.48 10.94 0.10
C THR A 4 -0.50 10.16 0.97
N PHE A 5 -0.83 8.90 1.24
CA PHE A 5 0.06 7.99 1.93
C PHE A 5 0.88 7.22 0.91
N THR A 6 2.15 7.02 1.22
CA THR A 6 3.11 6.35 0.32
C THR A 6 3.55 5.03 0.94
N LEU A 7 3.38 3.94 0.20
CA LEU A 7 3.97 2.64 0.48
C LEU A 7 5.14 2.37 -0.46
N TYR A 8 6.20 1.76 0.05
CA TYR A 8 7.30 1.25 -0.76
C TYR A 8 7.21 -0.28 -0.79
N ILE A 9 7.23 -0.83 -2.01
CA ILE A 9 7.18 -2.26 -2.28
C ILE A 9 8.56 -2.64 -2.83
N ASP A 10 9.46 -3.07 -1.96
CA ASP A 10 10.85 -3.38 -2.30
C ASP A 10 10.93 -4.50 -3.34
N ALA A 11 10.13 -5.56 -3.18
CA ALA A 11 10.05 -6.70 -4.10
C ALA A 11 9.71 -6.32 -5.55
N LEU A 12 8.99 -5.20 -5.75
CA LEU A 12 8.62 -4.70 -7.08
C LEU A 12 9.41 -3.46 -7.49
N ASN A 13 10.22 -2.90 -6.58
CA ASN A 13 10.81 -1.57 -6.73
C ASN A 13 9.74 -0.53 -7.14
N GLU A 14 8.61 -0.54 -6.44
CA GLU A 14 7.49 0.35 -6.70
C GLU A 14 7.18 1.22 -5.47
N GLN A 15 6.82 2.47 -5.73
CA GLN A 15 6.22 3.38 -4.79
C GLN A 15 4.74 3.50 -5.09
N TRP A 16 3.89 3.20 -4.12
CA TRP A 16 2.44 3.24 -4.24
C TRP A 16 1.89 4.41 -3.43
N GLU A 17 1.28 5.35 -4.14
CA GLU A 17 0.62 6.51 -3.54
C GLU A 17 -0.88 6.28 -3.50
N MET A 18 -1.48 6.50 -2.34
CA MET A 18 -2.90 6.26 -2.12
C MET A 18 -3.57 7.40 -1.34
N PRO A 19 -4.87 7.64 -1.55
CA PRO A 19 -5.61 8.61 -0.75
C PRO A 19 -5.78 8.16 0.70
N ASP A 20 -6.01 9.12 1.60
CA ASP A 20 -6.23 8.92 3.04
C ASP A 20 -7.27 7.84 3.36
N SER A 21 -8.35 7.76 2.57
CA SER A 21 -9.39 6.72 2.71
C SER A 21 -8.84 5.28 2.60
N LEU A 22 -7.81 5.06 1.79
CA LEU A 22 -7.13 3.77 1.67
C LEU A 22 -6.01 3.64 2.70
N ALA A 23 -5.35 4.73 3.08
CA ALA A 23 -4.35 4.74 4.14
C ALA A 23 -4.94 4.27 5.48
N ILE A 24 -6.16 4.71 5.82
CA ILE A 24 -6.87 4.25 7.03
C ILE A 24 -7.12 2.74 6.96
N LYS A 25 -7.56 2.22 5.81
CA LYS A 25 -7.78 0.78 5.60
C LYS A 25 -6.47 -0.01 5.69
N TRP A 26 -5.38 0.53 5.17
CA TRP A 26 -4.05 -0.04 5.30
C TRP A 26 -3.63 -0.15 6.77
N GLN A 27 -3.75 0.93 7.54
CA GLN A 27 -3.41 0.93 8.98
C GLN A 27 -4.24 -0.06 9.79
N GLN A 28 -5.54 -0.21 9.47
CA GLN A 28 -6.39 -1.23 10.09
C GLN A 28 -5.91 -2.64 9.77
N TYR A 29 -5.64 -2.90 8.49
CA TYR A 29 -5.15 -4.20 8.04
C TYR A 29 -3.78 -4.54 8.63
N GLU A 30 -2.88 -3.56 8.74
CA GLU A 30 -1.56 -3.68 9.37
C GLU A 30 -1.69 -4.01 10.87
N ALA A 31 -2.62 -3.36 11.58
CA ALA A 31 -2.87 -3.64 12.99
C ALA A 31 -3.40 -5.06 13.22
N GLU A 32 -4.20 -5.59 12.30
CA GLU A 32 -4.72 -6.97 12.32
C GLU A 32 -3.68 -7.99 11.85
N ASN A 33 -2.75 -7.58 10.99
CA ASN A 33 -1.70 -8.42 10.41
C ASN A 33 -0.33 -7.81 10.71
N PRO A 34 0.15 -7.88 11.98
CA PRO A 34 1.37 -7.21 12.39
C PRO A 34 2.54 -7.66 11.52
N VAL A 35 3.09 -6.68 10.80
CA VAL A 35 4.19 -6.90 9.87
C VAL A 35 5.45 -7.19 10.67
N GLY A 36 5.90 -8.45 10.66
CA GLY A 36 7.28 -8.74 11.02
C GLY A 36 8.20 -8.09 9.98
N ALA A 37 9.30 -7.47 10.41
CA ALA A 37 10.25 -6.72 9.57
C ALA A 37 10.75 -7.45 8.29
N HIS A 38 10.53 -8.75 8.18
CA HIS A 38 10.92 -9.57 7.04
C HIS A 38 9.81 -9.79 5.98
N ASN A 39 8.59 -9.30 6.19
CA ASN A 39 7.43 -9.61 5.32
C ASN A 39 6.58 -8.40 4.90
N ALA A 40 7.10 -7.17 4.99
CA ALA A 40 6.34 -5.95 4.66
C ALA A 40 5.72 -5.98 3.26
N ASP A 41 6.51 -6.31 2.24
CA ASP A 41 6.01 -6.42 0.87
C ASP A 41 4.88 -7.44 0.73
N LYS A 42 4.97 -8.57 1.44
CA LYS A 42 3.92 -9.60 1.40
C LYS A 42 2.61 -9.05 1.98
N VAL A 43 2.68 -8.32 3.10
CA VAL A 43 1.49 -7.72 3.73
C VAL A 43 0.91 -6.61 2.84
N HIS A 44 1.75 -5.75 2.25
CA HIS A 44 1.30 -4.73 1.29
C HIS A 44 0.58 -5.35 0.09
N LEU A 45 1.16 -6.41 -0.50
CA LEU A 45 0.60 -7.11 -1.65
C LEU A 45 -0.68 -7.88 -1.30
N ASP A 46 -0.77 -8.47 -0.11
CA ASP A 46 -1.98 -9.17 0.35
C ASP A 46 -3.10 -8.18 0.60
N TRP A 47 -2.82 -7.09 1.33
CA TRP A 47 -3.75 -5.98 1.52
C TRP A 47 -4.29 -5.45 0.19
N PHE A 48 -3.42 -5.23 -0.79
CA PHE A 48 -3.85 -4.74 -2.11
C PHE A 48 -4.84 -5.68 -2.80
N LYS A 49 -4.67 -7.00 -2.65
CA LYS A 49 -5.61 -7.99 -3.18
C LYS A 49 -6.96 -7.97 -2.47
N THR A 50 -7.01 -7.53 -1.22
CA THR A 50 -8.29 -7.36 -0.49
C THR A 50 -9.12 -6.17 -0.97
N LEU A 51 -8.50 -5.22 -1.66
CA LEU A 51 -9.18 -4.02 -2.18
C LEU A 51 -10.03 -4.35 -3.41
N SER A 52 -11.14 -3.62 -3.55
CA SER A 52 -12.00 -3.70 -4.74
C SER A 52 -11.29 -3.13 -5.97
N SER A 53 -11.69 -3.53 -7.19
CA SER A 53 -11.08 -3.01 -8.43
C SER A 53 -11.09 -1.48 -8.52
N GLY A 54 -12.17 -0.82 -8.05
CA GLY A 54 -12.26 0.64 -8.03
C GLY A 54 -11.38 1.31 -6.96
N GLU A 55 -10.95 0.58 -5.94
CA GLU A 55 -10.01 1.06 -4.92
C GLU A 55 -8.57 0.87 -5.37
N GLN A 56 -8.28 -0.28 -5.98
CA GLN A 56 -7.00 -0.57 -6.62
C GLN A 56 -6.64 0.49 -7.67
N GLN A 57 -7.62 0.99 -8.43
CA GLN A 57 -7.42 2.06 -9.41
C GLN A 57 -7.08 3.43 -8.80
N LYS A 58 -7.36 3.64 -7.51
CA LYS A 58 -6.99 4.89 -6.80
C LYS A 58 -5.56 4.87 -6.30
N ILE A 59 -4.88 3.73 -6.37
CA ILE A 59 -3.49 3.59 -5.97
C ILE A 59 -2.63 3.88 -7.19
N SER A 60 -1.92 5.00 -7.15
CA SER A 60 -0.95 5.36 -8.18
C SER A 60 0.34 4.63 -7.92
N ARG A 61 0.81 3.84 -8.89
CA ARG A 61 2.06 3.08 -8.79
C ARG A 61 3.13 3.75 -9.64
N HIS A 62 4.25 4.07 -9.01
CA HIS A 62 5.39 4.72 -9.61
C HIS A 62 6.62 3.85 -9.41
N THR A 63 7.38 3.57 -10.45
CA THR A 63 8.75 3.09 -10.28
C THR A 63 9.62 4.30 -9.95
N PRO A 64 10.33 4.34 -8.80
CA PRO A 64 11.26 5.42 -8.52
C PRO A 64 12.29 5.47 -9.65
N GLN A 65 12.44 6.63 -10.30
CA GLN A 65 13.49 6.82 -11.31
C GLN A 65 14.87 6.89 -10.63
N PRO A 66 15.91 6.29 -11.23
CA PRO A 66 17.27 6.31 -10.70
C PRO A 66 17.91 7.70 -10.71
#